data_AF-A0A2W1NLG0-F1
#
_entry.id   AF-A0A2W1NLG0-F1
#
_cell.length_a   1.000
_cell.length_b   1.000
_cell.length_c   1.000
_cell.angle_alpha   90.00
_cell.angle_beta   90.00
_cell.angle_gamma   90.00
#
_symmetry.space_group_name_H-M   'P 1'
#
loop_
_entity.id
_entity.type
_entity.pdbx_description
1 polymer ?
#
loop_
_entity_poly.entity_id
_entity_poly.type
_entity_poly.pdbx_seq_one_letter_code
_entity_poly.pdbx_strand_id
1 'polypeptide(L)'
;MSIKFYVTREGGDKADLSHCLIRIPALPLLHISKKMKKKIIIGVFSVLVLFFLFLAWFSVTYSMGVVAVFEKGDKASNLKVLVVTQGSDFKKEVVKGVLEDEVFDTIYFKVIDATDLKTVEPADWNAIILIHTWEKFSPEKNTADFIEKYYDEKKMFVMATSAAGDNAIAGVNGITGASDLSKVETDVAEIKLWLVKVLKL
;
A
#
# COMPACT_ATOMS: atom_id res chain seq x y z
N MET A 1 -40.84 -51.18 10.40
CA MET A 1 -41.56 -50.73 9.18
C MET A 1 -40.62 -50.98 8.01
N SER A 2 -40.82 -52.05 7.23
CA SER A 2 -39.91 -52.44 6.14
C SER A 2 -40.46 -52.00 4.80
N ILE A 3 -39.71 -51.17 4.07
CA ILE A 3 -40.07 -50.71 2.73
C ILE A 3 -39.49 -51.73 1.72
N LYS A 4 -40.36 -52.39 0.94
CA LYS A 4 -39.96 -53.25 -0.17
C LYS A 4 -40.01 -52.44 -1.48
N PHE A 5 -38.90 -52.42 -2.22
CA PHE A 5 -38.83 -51.85 -3.56
C PHE A 5 -38.97 -52.96 -4.61
N TYR A 6 -39.84 -52.76 -5.60
CA TYR A 6 -39.98 -53.62 -6.77
C TYR A 6 -39.57 -52.85 -8.03
N VAL A 7 -38.76 -53.48 -8.88
CA VAL A 7 -38.42 -52.95 -10.21
C VAL A 7 -39.08 -53.87 -11.24
N THR A 8 -39.98 -53.31 -12.05
CA THR A 8 -40.60 -54.01 -13.18
C THR A 8 -39.69 -53.92 -14.41
N ARG A 9 -39.37 -55.08 -15.00
CA ARG A 9 -38.72 -55.17 -16.31
C ARG A 9 -39.80 -55.27 -17.39
N GLU A 10 -39.62 -54.61 -18.53
CA GLU A 10 -40.51 -54.78 -19.68
C GLU A 10 -40.56 -56.26 -20.09
N GLY A 11 -41.74 -56.87 -19.99
CA GLY A 11 -41.92 -58.33 -20.12
C GLY A 11 -42.63 -59.03 -18.96
N GLY A 12 -43.32 -58.31 -18.08
CA GLY A 12 -44.45 -58.86 -17.30
C GLY A 12 -44.15 -59.83 -16.15
N ASP A 13 -42.89 -60.24 -15.93
CA ASP A 13 -42.56 -61.17 -14.85
C ASP A 13 -42.02 -60.41 -13.61
N LYS A 14 -42.68 -60.60 -12.46
CA LYS A 14 -42.34 -59.92 -11.20
C LYS A 14 -41.30 -60.74 -10.44
N ALA A 15 -40.03 -60.36 -10.54
CA ALA A 15 -38.99 -60.92 -9.69
C ALA A 15 -39.03 -60.30 -8.27
N ASP A 16 -39.16 -61.13 -7.24
CA ASP A 16 -39.08 -60.72 -5.84
C ASP A 16 -37.62 -60.44 -5.44
N LEU A 17 -37.28 -59.16 -5.27
CA LEU A 17 -35.94 -58.69 -4.89
C LEU A 17 -35.76 -58.55 -3.37
N SER A 18 -36.66 -59.10 -2.55
CA SER A 18 -36.57 -58.99 -1.08
C SER A 18 -35.32 -59.66 -0.45
N HIS A 19 -34.53 -60.38 -1.24
CA HIS A 19 -33.23 -60.94 -0.84
C HIS A 19 -32.01 -60.25 -1.46
N CYS A 20 -32.19 -59.22 -2.31
CA CYS A 20 -31.07 -58.51 -2.93
C CYS A 20 -30.67 -57.27 -2.11
N LEU A 21 -30.01 -57.51 -0.98
CA LEU A 21 -29.29 -56.47 -0.24
C LEU A 21 -28.07 -56.05 -1.07
N ILE A 22 -28.20 -54.97 -1.84
CA ILE A 22 -27.04 -54.30 -2.45
C ILE A 22 -26.20 -53.73 -1.30
N ARG A 23 -25.17 -54.47 -0.89
CA ARG A 23 -24.13 -53.96 0.00
C ARG A 23 -23.39 -52.86 -0.75
N ILE A 24 -23.66 -51.61 -0.40
CA ILE A 24 -22.80 -50.48 -0.77
C ILE A 24 -21.43 -50.74 -0.11
N PRO A 25 -20.34 -50.93 -0.86
CA PRO A 25 -19.03 -51.07 -0.26
C PRO A 25 -18.70 -49.75 0.45
N ALA A 26 -18.42 -49.82 1.75
CA ALA A 26 -17.96 -48.67 2.51
C ALA A 26 -16.70 -48.11 1.85
N LEU A 27 -16.70 -46.82 1.52
CA LEU A 27 -15.51 -46.14 1.01
C LEU A 27 -14.37 -46.33 2.03
N PRO A 28 -13.20 -46.84 1.62
CA PRO A 28 -12.08 -46.98 2.53
C PRO A 28 -11.63 -45.59 2.97
N LEU A 29 -11.88 -45.24 4.23
CA LEU A 29 -11.26 -44.09 4.88
C LEU A 29 -9.75 -44.29 4.80
N LEU A 30 -9.09 -43.42 4.04
CA LEU A 30 -7.66 -43.47 3.76
C LEU A 30 -6.90 -43.44 5.10
N HIS A 31 -6.44 -44.61 5.55
CA HIS A 31 -5.82 -44.78 6.86
C HIS A 31 -4.36 -44.32 6.81
N ILE A 32 -4.13 -43.02 6.86
CA ILE A 32 -2.78 -42.44 6.84
C ILE A 32 -2.05 -42.88 8.12
N SER A 33 -0.92 -43.59 7.98
CA SER A 33 -0.15 -44.10 9.12
C SER A 33 0.35 -42.96 10.02
N LYS A 34 0.43 -43.19 11.34
CA LYS A 34 0.91 -42.18 12.31
C LYS A 34 2.27 -41.58 11.91
N LYS A 35 3.15 -42.38 11.28
CA LYS A 35 4.46 -41.94 10.76
C LYS A 35 4.35 -40.99 9.57
N MET A 36 3.42 -41.23 8.63
CA MET A 36 3.17 -40.31 7.50
C MET A 36 2.48 -39.02 7.94
N LYS A 37 1.53 -39.09 8.89
CA LYS A 37 0.91 -37.90 9.49
C LYS A 37 1.95 -36.97 10.13
N LYS A 38 2.91 -37.53 10.87
CA LYS A 38 4.02 -36.75 11.48
C LYS A 38 4.88 -36.05 10.43
N LYS A 39 5.23 -36.71 9.32
CA LYS A 39 6.01 -36.10 8.22
C LYS A 39 5.24 -34.98 7.52
N ILE A 40 3.94 -35.16 7.27
CA ILE A 40 3.08 -34.12 6.69
C ILE A 40 2.98 -32.92 7.63
N ILE A 41 2.77 -33.15 8.93
CA ILE A 41 2.71 -32.07 9.93
C ILE A 41 4.04 -31.29 9.98
N ILE A 42 5.18 -31.99 9.97
CA ILE A 42 6.50 -31.34 9.93
C ILE A 42 6.69 -30.54 8.65
N GLY A 43 6.30 -31.10 7.50
CA GLY A 43 6.38 -30.42 6.20
C GLY A 43 5.52 -29.16 6.16
N VAL A 44 4.26 -29.25 6.58
CA VAL A 44 3.35 -28.10 6.68
C VAL A 44 3.91 -27.06 7.63
N PHE A 45 4.38 -27.47 8.82
CA PHE A 45 4.98 -26.56 9.78
C PHE A 45 6.22 -25.85 9.23
N SER A 46 7.09 -26.57 8.50
CA SER A 46 8.27 -25.99 7.85
C SER A 46 7.91 -24.94 6.80
N VAL A 47 6.91 -25.21 5.96
CA VAL A 47 6.41 -24.24 4.97
C VAL A 47 5.84 -23.01 5.68
N LEU A 48 5.12 -23.22 6.77
CA LEU A 48 4.48 -22.16 7.54
C LEU A 48 5.51 -21.26 8.24
N VAL A 49 6.61 -21.83 8.76
CA VAL A 49 7.74 -21.08 9.30
C VAL A 49 8.43 -20.26 8.20
N LEU A 50 8.71 -20.86 7.03
CA LEU A 50 9.31 -20.13 5.90
C LEU A 50 8.42 -18.98 5.42
N PHE A 51 7.11 -19.19 5.40
CA PHE A 51 6.14 -18.15 5.06
C PHE A 51 6.19 -16.99 6.05
N PHE A 52 6.24 -17.24 7.36
CA PHE A 52 6.37 -16.18 8.36
C PHE A 52 7.71 -15.44 8.29
N LEU A 53 8.81 -16.16 8.01
CA LEU A 53 10.12 -15.52 7.78
C LEU A 53 10.09 -14.60 6.55
N PHE A 54 9.45 -15.06 5.46
CA PHE A 54 9.23 -14.24 4.27
C PHE A 54 8.39 -13.00 4.58
N LEU A 55 7.28 -13.14 5.33
CA LEU A 55 6.45 -12.00 5.75
C LEU A 55 7.22 -11.02 6.63
N ALA A 56 8.05 -11.51 7.55
CA ALA A 56 8.88 -10.65 8.41
C ALA A 56 9.92 -9.89 7.60
N TRP A 57 10.66 -10.57 6.71
CA TRP A 57 11.59 -9.92 5.79
C TRP A 57 10.89 -8.87 4.93
N PHE A 58 9.76 -9.23 4.32
CA PHE A 58 8.98 -8.35 3.47
C PHE A 58 8.51 -7.12 4.26
N SER A 59 7.99 -7.32 5.47
CA SER A 59 7.55 -6.21 6.32
C SER A 59 8.69 -5.26 6.69
N VAL A 60 9.90 -5.76 6.95
CA VAL A 60 11.06 -4.92 7.29
C VAL A 60 11.60 -4.19 6.05
N THR A 61 11.63 -4.87 4.89
CA THR A 61 12.15 -4.30 3.64
C THR A 61 11.24 -3.22 3.09
N TYR A 62 9.93 -3.37 3.26
CA TYR A 62 8.93 -2.49 2.69
C TYR A 62 8.19 -1.63 3.73
N SER A 63 8.64 -1.59 5.00
CA SER A 63 8.11 -0.61 5.95
C SER A 63 8.60 0.77 5.57
N MET A 64 7.67 1.71 5.42
CA MET A 64 7.99 3.11 5.20
C MET A 64 8.75 3.65 6.41
N GLY A 65 9.91 4.27 6.15
CA GLY A 65 10.71 4.87 7.21
C GLY A 65 10.08 6.16 7.73
N VAL A 66 10.41 6.54 8.97
CA VAL A 66 10.12 7.88 9.50
C VAL A 66 11.22 8.84 9.05
N VAL A 67 10.84 10.01 8.55
CA VAL A 67 11.78 11.06 8.13
C VAL A 67 12.07 12.00 9.31
N ALA A 68 13.35 12.19 9.61
CA ALA A 68 13.76 13.17 10.62
C ALA A 68 13.46 14.59 10.13
N VAL A 69 13.04 15.47 11.06
CA VAL A 69 12.81 16.88 10.75
C VAL A 69 14.11 17.51 10.24
N PHE A 70 14.03 18.18 9.10
CA PHE A 70 15.14 18.88 8.46
C PHE A 70 14.71 20.29 8.07
N GLU A 71 15.59 21.27 8.21
CA GLU A 71 15.32 22.67 7.91
C GLU A 71 16.47 23.25 7.08
N LYS A 72 16.14 24.00 6.00
CA LYS A 72 17.10 24.73 5.15
C LYS A 72 16.65 26.18 5.01
N GLY A 73 17.61 27.12 5.03
CA GLY A 73 17.34 28.55 4.85
C GLY A 73 17.05 29.29 6.16
N ASP A 74 16.67 30.56 6.05
CA ASP A 74 16.40 31.44 7.20
C ASP A 74 14.93 31.39 7.63
N LYS A 75 14.66 31.03 8.89
CA LYS A 75 13.31 31.01 9.49
C LYS A 75 12.59 32.35 9.43
N ALA A 76 13.34 33.45 9.34
CA ALA A 76 12.81 34.80 9.20
C ALA A 76 12.42 35.15 7.74
N SER A 77 12.66 34.26 6.78
CA SER A 77 12.24 34.46 5.39
C SER A 77 10.72 34.65 5.28
N ASN A 78 10.32 35.55 4.39
CA ASN A 78 8.92 35.79 4.04
C ASN A 78 8.35 34.66 3.16
N LEU A 79 9.21 33.82 2.58
CA LEU A 79 8.83 32.66 1.78
C LEU A 79 9.18 31.38 2.54
N LYS A 80 8.14 30.63 2.89
CA LYS A 80 8.20 29.39 3.67
C LYS A 80 7.53 28.26 2.92
N VAL A 81 8.25 27.17 2.76
CA VAL A 81 7.78 25.95 2.11
C VAL A 81 7.86 24.79 3.08
N LEU A 82 6.72 24.12 3.27
CA LEU A 82 6.67 22.86 3.99
C LEU A 82 6.76 21.72 3.00
N VAL A 83 7.64 20.77 3.26
CA VAL A 83 7.73 19.51 2.54
C VAL A 83 7.39 18.40 3.53
N VAL A 84 6.38 17.62 3.19
CA VAL A 84 5.93 16.48 3.98
C VAL A 84 6.22 15.24 3.17
N THR A 85 6.95 14.30 3.74
CA THR A 85 7.32 13.08 3.04
C THR A 85 7.29 11.89 3.98
N GLN A 86 7.24 10.69 3.41
CA GLN A 86 7.54 9.45 4.13
C GLN A 86 8.93 8.90 3.72
N GLY A 87 9.47 7.97 4.48
CA GLY A 87 10.77 7.37 4.22
C GLY A 87 10.74 6.38 3.05
N SER A 88 11.43 6.74 1.96
CA SER A 88 11.85 5.85 0.88
C SER A 88 12.97 6.53 0.08
N ASP A 89 13.86 5.77 -0.55
CA ASP A 89 15.02 6.37 -1.23
C ASP A 89 14.61 7.28 -2.38
N PHE A 90 13.59 6.88 -3.15
CA PHE A 90 12.99 7.73 -4.18
C PHE A 90 12.56 9.11 -3.64
N LYS A 91 11.76 9.14 -2.57
CA LYS A 91 11.28 10.41 -2.01
C LYS A 91 12.41 11.26 -1.43
N LYS A 92 13.44 10.64 -0.85
CA LYS A 92 14.63 11.35 -0.38
C LYS A 92 15.33 12.07 -1.53
N GLU A 93 15.53 11.39 -2.65
CA GLU A 93 16.17 11.99 -3.83
C GLU A 93 15.30 13.10 -4.45
N VAL A 94 13.97 12.95 -4.48
CA VAL A 94 13.06 14.02 -4.92
C VAL A 94 13.17 15.25 -4.01
N VAL A 95 13.08 15.07 -2.69
CA VAL A 95 13.22 16.17 -1.72
C VAL A 95 14.57 16.85 -1.86
N LYS A 96 15.65 16.07 -1.94
CA LYS A 96 17.00 16.59 -2.14
C LYS A 96 17.11 17.41 -3.42
N GLY A 97 16.64 16.88 -4.55
CA GLY A 97 16.70 17.56 -5.84
C GLY A 97 15.93 18.88 -5.88
N VAL A 98 14.82 18.98 -5.15
CA VAL A 98 14.07 20.24 -4.96
C VAL A 98 14.88 21.23 -4.13
N LEU A 99 15.47 20.78 -3.02
CA LEU A 99 16.18 21.65 -2.07
C LEU A 99 17.53 22.16 -2.58
N GLU A 100 18.19 21.44 -3.49
CA GLU A 100 19.53 21.79 -4.00
C GLU A 100 19.53 22.91 -5.06
N ASP A 101 18.37 23.41 -5.47
CA ASP A 101 18.28 24.48 -6.46
C ASP A 101 18.63 25.86 -5.89
N GLU A 102 19.54 26.56 -6.56
CA GLU A 102 19.99 27.91 -6.19
C GLU A 102 18.88 28.97 -6.31
N VAL A 103 17.87 28.75 -7.17
CA VAL A 103 16.69 29.63 -7.29
C VAL A 103 15.94 29.74 -5.95
N PHE A 104 16.11 28.77 -5.05
CA PHE A 104 15.40 28.70 -3.79
C PHE A 104 16.24 29.03 -2.55
N ASP A 105 17.46 29.56 -2.70
CA ASP A 105 18.34 29.83 -1.56
C ASP A 105 17.81 30.89 -0.57
N THR A 106 16.85 31.71 -0.99
CA THR A 106 16.19 32.72 -0.13
C THR A 106 14.95 32.19 0.60
N ILE A 107 14.54 30.95 0.32
CA ILE A 107 13.34 30.33 0.85
C ILE A 107 13.69 29.51 2.10
N TYR A 108 12.81 29.60 3.10
CA TYR A 108 12.84 28.69 4.22
C TYR A 108 12.11 27.39 3.88
N PHE A 109 12.83 26.27 3.93
CA PHE A 109 12.25 24.95 3.82
C PHE A 109 12.23 24.25 5.17
N LYS A 110 11.10 23.60 5.46
CA LYS A 110 11.01 22.61 6.52
C LYS A 110 10.52 21.31 5.93
N VAL A 111 11.26 20.23 6.19
CA VAL A 111 10.91 18.86 5.83
C VAL A 111 10.47 18.14 7.10
N ILE A 112 9.30 17.51 7.08
CA ILE A 112 8.77 16.71 8.18
C ILE A 112 8.26 15.35 7.68
N ASP A 113 8.10 14.41 8.61
CA ASP A 113 7.36 13.18 8.32
C ASP A 113 5.85 13.44 8.27
N ALA A 114 5.13 12.64 7.48
CA ALA A 114 3.67 12.67 7.45
C ALA A 114 3.03 12.45 8.84
N THR A 115 3.69 11.74 9.77
CA THR A 115 3.20 11.57 11.15
C THR A 115 3.07 12.89 11.92
N ASP A 116 3.84 13.91 11.54
CA ASP A 116 3.88 15.21 12.23
C ASP A 116 2.87 16.23 11.68
N LEU A 117 2.15 15.89 10.59
CA LEU A 117 1.14 16.75 9.94
C LEU A 117 0.08 17.30 10.89
N LYS A 118 -0.27 16.56 11.95
CA LYS A 118 -1.29 16.97 12.92
C LYS A 118 -0.91 18.22 13.71
N THR A 119 0.37 18.58 13.72
CA THR A 119 0.91 19.75 14.44
C THR A 119 1.12 20.96 13.54
N VAL A 120 0.86 20.82 12.24
CA VAL A 120 1.08 21.86 11.24
C VAL A 120 -0.15 22.75 11.11
N GLU A 121 0.08 24.06 11.12
CA GLU A 121 -0.90 25.06 10.71
C GLU A 121 -0.64 25.46 9.24
N PRO A 122 -1.51 25.09 8.28
CA PRO A 122 -1.31 25.40 6.86
C PRO A 122 -1.25 26.90 6.54
N ALA A 123 -1.74 27.77 7.42
CA ALA A 123 -1.68 29.22 7.22
C ALA A 123 -0.25 29.80 7.36
N ASP A 124 0.66 29.09 8.04
CA ASP A 124 2.03 29.55 8.28
C ASP A 124 2.96 29.40 7.06
N TRP A 125 2.47 28.78 5.99
CA TRP A 125 3.27 28.36 4.83
C TRP A 125 2.75 28.97 3.54
N ASN A 126 3.68 29.44 2.69
CA ASN A 126 3.36 29.96 1.36
C ASN A 126 3.09 28.83 0.37
N ALA A 127 3.77 27.69 0.54
CA ALA A 127 3.55 26.48 -0.24
C ALA A 127 3.76 25.22 0.62
N ILE A 128 3.05 24.15 0.29
CA ILE A 128 3.09 22.86 0.97
C ILE A 128 3.18 21.76 -0.10
N ILE A 129 4.20 20.91 0.03
CA ILE A 129 4.42 19.76 -0.85
C ILE A 129 4.17 18.50 -0.04
N LEU A 130 3.23 17.67 -0.48
CA LEU A 130 2.86 16.41 0.19
C LEU A 130 3.29 15.23 -0.68
N ILE A 131 4.33 14.50 -0.26
CA ILE A 131 4.86 13.33 -0.96
C ILE A 131 4.50 12.07 -0.17
N HIS A 132 3.45 11.36 -0.59
CA HIS A 132 2.92 10.22 0.16
C HIS A 132 2.84 8.96 -0.70
N THR A 133 2.59 7.83 -0.04
CA THR A 133 2.34 6.55 -0.71
C THR A 133 0.88 6.14 -0.60
N TRP A 134 0.41 5.34 -1.57
CA TRP A 134 -0.81 4.56 -1.46
C TRP A 134 -0.55 3.25 -0.73
N GLU A 135 -1.16 3.10 0.44
CA GLU A 135 -1.09 1.93 1.29
C GLU A 135 -2.41 1.17 1.20
N LYS A 136 -2.37 -0.11 0.81
CA LYS A 136 -3.55 -1.00 0.78
C LYS A 136 -4.81 -0.36 0.17
N PHE A 137 -4.65 0.30 -0.98
CA PHE A 137 -5.73 0.97 -1.74
C PHE A 137 -6.26 2.29 -1.15
N SER A 138 -5.54 2.92 -0.22
CA SER A 138 -5.85 4.27 0.26
C SER A 138 -4.58 5.12 0.36
N PRO A 139 -4.68 6.46 0.24
CA PRO A 139 -3.57 7.34 0.60
C PRO A 139 -3.15 7.15 2.07
N GLU A 140 -1.91 7.47 2.38
CA GLU A 140 -1.41 7.54 3.76
C GLU A 140 -2.35 8.40 4.62
N LYS A 141 -2.69 7.88 5.79
CA LYS A 141 -3.81 8.40 6.58
C LYS A 141 -3.62 9.85 7.01
N ASN A 142 -2.46 10.25 7.52
CA ASN A 142 -2.25 11.61 8.01
C ASN A 142 -2.29 12.64 6.87
N THR A 143 -1.76 12.26 5.71
CA THR A 143 -1.81 13.05 4.47
C THR A 143 -3.24 13.21 3.98
N ALA A 144 -4.00 12.11 3.96
CA ALA A 144 -5.41 12.11 3.56
C ALA A 144 -6.25 13.00 4.49
N ASP A 145 -6.12 12.83 5.81
CA ASP A 145 -6.82 13.64 6.81
C ASP A 145 -6.47 15.13 6.67
N PHE A 146 -5.20 15.45 6.38
CA PHE A 146 -4.73 16.83 6.21
C PHE A 146 -5.29 17.47 4.94
N ILE A 147 -5.27 16.76 3.82
CA ILE A 147 -5.85 17.21 2.54
C ILE A 147 -7.35 17.42 2.70
N GLU A 148 -8.08 16.45 3.24
CA GLU A 148 -9.53 16.56 3.44
C GLU A 148 -9.91 17.83 4.21
N LYS A 149 -9.10 18.18 5.22
CA LYS A 149 -9.39 19.31 6.10
C LYS A 149 -8.92 20.67 5.55
N TYR A 150 -7.80 20.70 4.83
CA TYR A 150 -7.07 21.95 4.58
C TYR A 150 -6.68 22.17 3.12
N TYR A 151 -7.09 21.31 2.19
CA TYR A 151 -6.66 21.38 0.81
C TYR A 151 -6.91 22.76 0.17
N ASP A 152 -5.87 23.28 -0.45
CA ASP A 152 -5.89 24.53 -1.19
C ASP A 152 -4.98 24.38 -2.41
N GLU A 153 -5.60 24.27 -3.59
CA GLU A 153 -4.93 24.08 -4.87
C GLU A 153 -3.92 25.18 -5.22
N LYS A 154 -4.00 26.36 -4.58
CA LYS A 154 -3.10 27.49 -4.85
C LYS A 154 -1.79 27.40 -4.09
N LYS A 155 -1.74 26.61 -3.01
CA LYS A 155 -0.56 26.46 -2.15
C LYS A 155 -0.14 25.02 -1.92
N MET A 156 -0.92 24.03 -2.34
CA MET A 156 -0.61 22.62 -2.13
C MET A 156 -0.28 21.91 -3.44
N PHE A 157 0.82 21.14 -3.41
CA PHE A 157 1.19 20.18 -4.44
C PHE A 157 1.26 18.80 -3.84
N VAL A 158 0.61 17.82 -4.46
CA VAL A 158 0.57 16.45 -3.95
C VAL A 158 1.26 15.50 -4.92
N MET A 159 2.22 14.72 -4.42
CA MET A 159 2.85 13.65 -5.15
C MET A 159 2.45 12.33 -4.51
N ALA A 160 1.70 11.51 -5.26
CA ALA A 160 1.28 10.21 -4.81
C ALA A 160 2.11 9.11 -5.47
N THR A 161 2.82 8.31 -4.67
CA THR A 161 3.53 7.13 -5.17
C THR A 161 2.70 5.87 -4.95
N SER A 162 2.61 4.99 -5.95
CA SER A 162 1.96 3.69 -5.80
C SER A 162 2.66 2.62 -6.65
N ALA A 163 2.39 1.34 -6.40
CA ALA A 163 3.03 0.27 -7.16
C ALA A 163 2.72 0.34 -8.67
N ALA A 164 1.48 0.66 -9.04
CA ALA A 164 1.06 0.85 -10.43
C ALA A 164 1.36 2.26 -10.96
N GLY A 165 1.52 3.23 -10.06
CA GLY A 165 1.91 4.61 -10.37
C GLY A 165 0.79 5.51 -10.88
N ASP A 166 -0.47 5.08 -10.82
CA ASP A 166 -1.64 5.75 -11.38
C ASP A 166 -2.66 6.21 -10.33
N ASN A 167 -2.41 5.93 -9.05
CA ASN A 167 -3.34 6.28 -7.98
C ASN A 167 -3.23 7.75 -7.57
N ALA A 168 -4.33 8.49 -7.69
CA ALA A 168 -4.49 9.89 -7.31
C ALA A 168 -5.66 10.09 -6.32
N ILE A 169 -5.57 11.13 -5.50
CA ILE A 169 -6.69 11.58 -4.68
C ILE A 169 -7.61 12.44 -5.57
N ALA A 170 -8.90 12.11 -5.64
CA ALA A 170 -9.85 12.84 -6.48
C ALA A 170 -9.96 14.32 -6.04
N GLY A 171 -9.93 15.24 -7.01
CA GLY A 171 -10.04 16.68 -6.75
C GLY A 171 -8.76 17.35 -6.23
N VAL A 172 -7.64 16.61 -6.17
CA VAL A 172 -6.35 17.11 -5.71
C VAL A 172 -5.40 17.25 -6.88
N ASN A 173 -4.80 18.43 -7.02
CA ASN A 173 -3.79 18.71 -8.03
C ASN A 173 -2.45 18.12 -7.59
N GLY A 174 -1.79 17.43 -8.52
CA GLY A 174 -0.60 16.68 -8.19
C GLY A 174 -0.12 15.76 -9.29
N ILE A 175 0.97 15.06 -8.99
CA ILE A 175 1.55 14.03 -9.85
C ILE A 175 1.37 12.65 -9.21
N THR A 176 1.34 11.64 -10.07
CA THR A 176 1.30 10.24 -9.66
C THR A 176 2.44 9.49 -10.32
N GLY A 177 3.02 8.54 -9.61
CA GLY A 177 4.11 7.74 -10.17
C GLY A 177 4.41 6.48 -9.38
N ALA A 178 5.13 5.56 -10.01
CA ALA A 178 5.84 4.54 -9.27
C ALA A 178 7.09 5.17 -8.65
N SER A 179 7.53 4.65 -7.50
CA SER A 179 8.79 5.07 -6.85
C SER A 179 10.00 4.57 -7.66
N ASP A 180 10.21 5.16 -8.83
CA ASP A 180 11.24 4.81 -9.80
C ASP A 180 12.32 5.90 -9.83
N LEU A 181 13.55 5.52 -9.47
CA LEU A 181 14.67 6.46 -9.40
C LEU A 181 14.98 7.14 -10.76
N SER A 182 14.63 6.51 -11.88
CA SER A 182 14.81 7.11 -13.20
C SER A 182 13.89 8.31 -13.47
N LYS A 183 12.81 8.46 -12.70
CA LYS A 183 11.85 9.57 -12.82
C LYS A 183 12.15 10.77 -11.93
N VAL A 184 13.11 10.64 -10.99
CA VAL A 184 13.42 11.68 -10.01
C VAL A 184 13.68 13.03 -10.67
N GLU A 185 14.50 13.10 -11.72
CA GLU A 185 14.77 14.37 -12.41
C GLU A 185 13.50 15.01 -12.98
N THR A 186 12.61 14.22 -13.58
CA THR A 186 11.38 14.72 -14.18
C THR A 186 10.42 15.22 -13.10
N ASP A 187 10.22 14.44 -12.04
CA ASP A 187 9.31 14.79 -10.95
C ASP A 187 9.83 16.03 -10.17
N VAL A 188 11.14 16.11 -9.96
CA VAL A 188 11.79 17.30 -9.37
C VAL A 188 11.56 18.52 -10.26
N ALA A 189 11.76 18.41 -11.57
CA ALA A 189 11.53 19.54 -12.48
C ALA A 189 10.08 20.05 -12.42
N GLU A 190 9.10 19.15 -12.34
CA GLU A 190 7.69 19.53 -12.23
C GLU A 190 7.38 20.24 -10.91
N ILE A 191 7.88 19.72 -9.79
CA ILE A 191 7.73 20.37 -8.48
C ILE A 191 8.38 21.76 -8.48
N LYS A 192 9.57 21.90 -9.07
CA LYS A 192 10.27 23.19 -9.18
C LYS A 192 9.47 24.21 -9.98
N LEU A 193 8.96 23.82 -11.14
CA LEU A 193 8.12 24.68 -11.98
C LEU A 193 6.87 25.14 -11.23
N TRP A 194 6.24 24.25 -10.47
CA TRP A 194 5.10 24.59 -9.63
C TRP A 194 5.48 25.58 -8.52
N LEU A 195 6.60 25.36 -7.82
CA LEU A 195 7.09 26.26 -6.77
C LEU A 195 7.37 27.67 -7.30
N VAL A 196 8.10 27.79 -8.41
CA VAL A 196 8.39 29.09 -9.05
C VAL A 196 7.09 29.85 -9.34
N LYS A 197 6.09 29.16 -9.88
CA LYS A 197 4.77 29.74 -10.17
C LYS A 197 4.02 30.19 -8.92
N VAL A 198 3.97 29.37 -7.88
CA VAL A 198 3.21 29.65 -6.65
C VAL A 198 3.87 30.76 -5.82
N LEU A 199 5.20 30.73 -5.74
CA LEU A 199 5.97 31.70 -4.97
C LEU A 199 6.25 33.00 -5.75
N LYS A 200 5.95 33.03 -7.05
CA LYS A 200 6.15 34.17 -7.96
C LYS A 200 7.62 34.61 -8.03
N LEU A 201 8.50 33.63 -8.20
CA LEU A 201 9.94 33.82 -8.40
C LEU A 201 10.26 34.10 -9.88
#